data_AF-A0A975B337-F1
#
_entry.id   AF-A0A975B337-F1
#
_cell.length_a   1.000
_cell.length_b   1.000
_cell.length_c   1.000
_cell.angle_alpha   90.00
_cell.angle_beta   90.00
_cell.angle_gamma   90.00
#
_symmetry.space_group_name_H-M   'P 1'
#
loop_
_entity.id
_entity.type
_entity.pdbx_description
1 polymer ?
#
loop_
_entity_poly.entity_id
_entity_poly.type
_entity_poly.pdbx_seq_one_letter_code
_entity_poly.pdbx_strand_id
1 'polypeptide(L)' 'MEELNDLQIVQIIGTIVTRHGCEIIEMDLNNYILDIDGPAEAKRECAKELQIFLG' A
#
# COMPACT_ATOMS: atom_id res chain seq x y z
N MET A 1 -1.95 5.41 -20.79
CA MET A 1 -2.45 5.05 -19.45
C MET A 1 -2.70 6.36 -18.75
N GLU A 2 -3.93 6.60 -18.30
CA GLU A 2 -4.20 7.76 -17.44
C GLU A 2 -3.41 7.57 -16.14
N GLU A 3 -2.66 8.58 -15.74
CA GLU A 3 -2.00 8.59 -14.44
C GLU A 3 -3.08 8.66 -13.35
N LEU A 4 -2.99 7.75 -12.38
CA LEU A 4 -3.85 7.81 -11.20
C LEU A 4 -3.46 9.05 -10.40
N ASN A 5 -4.46 9.81 -9.95
CA ASN A 5 -4.18 10.88 -9.00
C ASN A 5 -3.91 10.30 -7.60
N ASP A 6 -3.30 11.11 -6.73
CA ASP A 6 -2.91 10.70 -5.38
C ASP A 6 -4.07 10.08 -4.59
N LEU A 7 -5.29 10.63 -4.73
CA LEU A 7 -6.47 10.10 -4.04
C LEU A 7 -6.79 8.66 -4.47
N GLN A 8 -6.70 8.37 -5.78
CA GLN A 8 -6.90 7.02 -6.29
C GLN A 8 -5.79 6.07 -5.83
N ILE A 9 -4.55 6.54 -5.77
CA ILE A 9 -3.41 5.76 -5.25
C ILE A 9 -3.67 5.39 -3.78
N VAL A 10 -4.05 6.36 -2.93
CA VAL A 10 -4.37 6.12 -1.51
C VAL A 10 -5.50 5.09 -1.37
N GLN A 11 -6.56 5.21 -2.16
CA GLN A 11 -7.70 4.28 -2.12
C GLN A 11 -7.29 2.85 -2.48
N ILE A 12 -6.43 2.69 -3.49
CA ILE A 12 -5.93 1.38 -3.91
C ILE A 12 -5.01 0.79 -2.84
N ILE A 13 -4.06 1.57 -2.31
CA ILE A 13 -3.19 1.13 -1.21
C ILE A 13 -4.03 0.69 0.00
N GLY A 14 -5.02 1.49 0.40
CA GLY A 14 -5.93 1.15 1.50
C GLY A 14 -6.70 -0.15 1.27
N THR A 15 -7.12 -0.39 0.02
CA THR A 15 -7.78 -1.65 -0.37
C THR A 15 -6.83 -2.84 -0.26
N ILE A 16 -5.60 -2.72 -0.74
CA ILE A 16 -4.58 -3.78 -0.68
C ILE A 16 -4.24 -4.10 0.78
N VAL A 17 -3.98 -3.07 1.58
CA VAL A 17 -3.62 -3.20 2.99
C VAL A 17 -4.74 -3.87 3.78
N THR A 18 -5.99 -3.41 3.61
CA THR A 18 -7.17 -4.03 4.26
C THR A 18 -7.36 -5.49 3.83
N ARG A 19 -7.19 -5.78 2.54
CA ARG A 19 -7.40 -7.13 1.99
C ARG A 19 -6.43 -8.17 2.57
N HIS A 20 -5.19 -7.76 2.84
CA HIS A 20 -4.18 -8.63 3.44
C HIS A 20 -4.22 -8.64 4.97
N GLY A 21 -5.10 -7.87 5.61
CA GLY A 21 -5.15 -7.74 7.06
C GLY A 21 -3.95 -6.97 7.63
N CYS A 22 -3.41 -6.05 6.84
CA CYS A 22 -2.43 -5.07 7.28
C CYS A 22 -3.12 -3.75 7.66
N GLU A 23 -2.37 -2.86 8.29
CA GLU A 23 -2.77 -1.49 8.61
C GLU A 23 -1.69 -0.52 8.12
N ILE A 24 -2.09 0.68 7.69
CA ILE A 24 -1.15 1.75 7.33
C ILE A 24 -0.77 2.48 8.61
N ILE A 25 0.52 2.49 8.94
CA ILE A 25 1.05 3.25 10.07
C ILE A 25 1.44 4.66 9.63
N GLU A 26 2.11 4.75 8.48
CA GLU A 26 2.57 6.00 7.89
C GLU A 26 2.48 5.93 6.37
N MET A 27 2.07 7.02 5.75
CA MET A 27 2.05 7.15 4.30
C MET A 27 2.47 8.57 3.91
N ASP A 28 3.56 8.66 3.15
CA ASP A 28 4.00 9.88 2.51
C ASP A 28 4.30 9.60 1.04
N LEU A 29 3.33 9.92 0.18
CA LEU A 29 3.45 9.73 -1.26
C LEU A 29 4.48 10.66 -1.91
N ASN A 30 4.77 11.82 -1.29
CA ASN A 30 5.76 12.75 -1.82
C ASN A 30 7.19 12.23 -1.63
N ASN A 31 7.40 11.50 -0.52
CA ASN A 31 8.69 10.92 -0.16
C ASN A 31 8.79 9.41 -0.44
N TYR A 32 7.75 8.82 -1.06
CA TYR A 32 7.65 7.38 -1.36
C TYR A 32 7.80 6.49 -0.11
N ILE A 33 7.23 6.94 1.01
CA ILE A 33 7.24 6.20 2.28
C ILE A 33 5.87 5.56 2.47
N LEU A 34 5.87 4.25 2.73
CA LEU A 34 4.70 3.49 3.14
C LEU A 34 5.10 2.52 4.24
N ASP A 35 4.69 2.80 5.47
CA ASP A 35 4.85 1.91 6.61
C ASP A 35 3.55 1.16 6.87
N ILE A 36 3.68 -0.17 7.00
CA ILE A 36 2.55 -1.09 7.20
C ILE A 36 2.81 -2.02 8.38
N ASP A 37 1.76 -2.23 9.18
CA ASP A 37 1.76 -3.19 10.27
C ASP A 37 0.78 -4.33 10.03
N GLY A 38 0.94 -5.41 10.80
CA GLY A 38 0.16 -6.64 10.67
C GLY A 38 0.99 -7.90 10.92
N PRO A 39 0.37 -9.09 10.84
CA PRO A 39 1.06 -10.37 11.00
C PRO A 39 2.21 -10.54 10.00
N ALA A 40 3.28 -11.24 10.40
CA ALA A 40 4.49 -11.39 9.56
C ALA A 40 4.24 -12.02 8.18
N GLU A 41 3.23 -12.89 8.04
CA GLU A 41 2.82 -13.44 6.74
C GLU A 41 2.03 -12.41 5.92
N ALA A 42 1.09 -11.71 6.55
CA ALA A 42 0.31 -10.63 5.92
C ALA A 42 1.19 -9.49 5.40
N LYS A 43 2.18 -9.04 6.19
CA LYS A 43 3.12 -7.99 5.76
C LYS A 43 3.86 -8.37 4.49
N ARG A 44 4.29 -9.62 4.35
CA ARG A 44 5.02 -10.08 3.16
C ARG A 44 4.13 -10.07 1.92
N GLU A 45 2.91 -10.60 2.02
CA GLU A 45 1.99 -10.61 0.88
C GLU A 45 1.51 -9.21 0.52
N CYS A 46 1.25 -8.36 1.53
CA CYS A 46 0.90 -6.96 1.33
C CYS A 46 2.04 -6.19 0.64
N ALA A 47 3.27 -6.28 1.13
CA ALA A 47 4.43 -5.62 0.53
C ALA A 47 4.68 -6.10 -0.91
N LYS A 48 4.52 -7.39 -1.18
CA LYS A 48 4.67 -7.96 -2.53
C LYS A 48 3.66 -7.39 -3.52
N GLU A 49 2.40 -7.27 -3.10
CA GLU A 49 1.38 -6.67 -3.97
C GLU A 49 1.56 -5.17 -4.15
N LEU A 50 1.88 -4.46 -3.06
CA LEU A 50 2.17 -3.03 -3.12
C LEU A 50 3.35 -2.74 -4.05
N GLN A 51 4.39 -3.58 -4.05
CA GLN A 51 5.50 -3.48 -4.99
C GLN A 51 5.04 -3.69 -6.44
N ILE A 52 4.16 -4.66 -6.72
CA ILE A 52 3.62 -4.86 -8.08
C ILE A 52 2.81 -3.65 -8.55
N PHE A 53 2.08 -3.01 -7.63
CA PHE A 53 1.25 -1.84 -7.94
C PHE A 53 2.07 -0.57 -8.12
N LEU A 54 3.06 -0.33 -7.26
CA LEU A 54 3.85 0.90 -7.22
C LEU A 54 5.06 0.89 -8.17
N GLY A 55 5.54 -0.29 -8.57
CA GLY A 55 6.65 -0.45 -9.53
C GLY A 55 8.03 -0.34 -8.90
#